data_AF-A0A7Y7NTY4-F1
#
_entry.id   AF-A0A7Y7NTY4-F1
#
_cell.length_a   1.000
_cell.length_b   1.000
_cell.length_c   1.000
_cell.angle_alpha   90.00
_cell.angle_beta   90.00
_cell.angle_gamma   90.00
#
_symmetry.space_group_name_H-M   'P 1'
#
loop_
_entity.id
_entity.type
_entity.pdbx_description
1 polymer ?
#
loop_
_entity_poly.entity_id
_entity_poly.type
_entity_poly.pdbx_seq_one_letter_code
_entity_poly.pdbx_strand_id
1 'polypeptide(L)'
;MTTSTEPQINPENQNKSKSFSETGHAKNAANFGGIVTTIQTFGIIYNPSAIEIKIPNLLTQKTNIDTAITAVRNSYSLNKNAINSRQLAYDMMNSLTTRAVEALSASGATTKEIKDAKSISHTIKELEQNQ
;
A
#
# COMPACT_ATOMS: atom_id res chain seq x y z
N MET A 1 23.65 -30.83 -58.65
CA MET A 1 22.32 -30.19 -58.60
C MET A 1 21.95 -30.10 -57.13
N THR A 2 22.43 -29.07 -56.45
CA THR A 2 21.69 -27.82 -56.14
C THR A 2 20.54 -28.04 -55.16
N THR A 3 20.71 -27.40 -54.00
CA THR A 3 19.70 -26.79 -53.13
C THR A 3 18.72 -27.70 -52.39
N SER A 4 18.83 -27.73 -51.05
CA SER A 4 17.98 -26.86 -50.24
C SER A 4 18.43 -26.85 -48.78
N THR A 5 18.81 -25.66 -48.32
CA THR A 5 18.92 -25.31 -46.91
C THR A 5 17.51 -25.22 -46.35
N GLU A 6 17.13 -26.16 -45.48
CA GLU A 6 15.88 -26.05 -44.73
C GLU A 6 16.17 -25.42 -43.35
N PRO A 7 15.52 -24.30 -42.98
CA PRO A 7 15.77 -23.63 -41.72
C PRO A 7 15.32 -24.49 -40.54
N GLN A 8 16.17 -24.64 -39.53
CA GLN A 8 15.78 -25.20 -38.24
C GLN A 8 14.79 -24.24 -37.56
N ILE A 9 13.52 -24.63 -37.53
CA ILE A 9 12.51 -24.04 -36.65
C ILE A 9 12.87 -24.38 -35.19
N ASN A 10 13.21 -23.36 -34.42
CA ASN A 10 13.48 -23.41 -32.99
C ASN A 10 12.29 -24.05 -32.23
N PRO A 11 12.48 -25.13 -31.45
CA PRO A 11 11.38 -25.74 -30.69
C PRO A 11 10.98 -24.96 -29.42
N GLU A 12 11.62 -23.84 -29.08
CA GLU A 12 11.24 -23.06 -27.90
C GLU A 12 10.19 -21.98 -28.19
N ASN A 13 8.95 -22.41 -28.44
CA ASN A 13 7.80 -21.60 -28.04
C ASN A 13 6.61 -22.49 -27.61
N GLN A 14 6.86 -23.31 -26.60
CA GLN A 14 5.79 -23.88 -25.80
C GLN A 14 5.19 -22.74 -24.97
N ASN A 15 4.15 -22.11 -25.53
CA ASN A 15 3.02 -21.49 -24.84
C ASN A 15 3.24 -21.30 -23.32
N LYS A 16 3.86 -20.18 -22.94
CA LYS A 16 3.82 -19.71 -21.56
C LYS A 16 2.38 -19.29 -21.27
N SER A 17 1.54 -20.24 -20.84
CA SER A 17 0.27 -19.92 -20.23
C SER A 17 0.57 -18.97 -19.06
N LYS A 18 0.23 -17.69 -19.23
CA LYS A 18 0.16 -16.78 -18.09
C LYS A 18 -0.89 -17.39 -17.17
N SER A 19 -0.48 -17.92 -16.02
CA SER A 19 -1.45 -18.15 -14.97
C SER A 19 -1.97 -16.77 -14.55
N PHE A 20 -3.24 -16.50 -14.84
CA PHE A 20 -3.95 -15.43 -14.17
C PHE A 20 -4.28 -15.95 -12.78
N SER A 21 -3.28 -16.08 -11.90
CA SER A 21 -3.62 -16.06 -10.49
C SER A 21 -4.20 -14.67 -10.25
N GLU A 22 -5.51 -14.61 -9.99
CA GLU A 22 -6.10 -13.35 -9.57
C GLU A 22 -5.42 -12.91 -8.28
N THR A 23 -4.69 -11.82 -8.38
CA THR A 23 -3.92 -11.28 -7.29
C THR A 23 -4.71 -10.15 -6.66
N GLY A 24 -4.96 -10.26 -5.35
CA GLY A 24 -5.55 -9.22 -4.52
C GLY A 24 -6.64 -9.72 -3.57
N HIS A 25 -6.62 -9.22 -2.32
CA HIS A 25 -7.58 -9.61 -1.28
C HIS A 25 -9.04 -9.38 -1.68
N ALA A 26 -9.34 -8.27 -2.37
CA ALA A 26 -10.70 -7.96 -2.81
C ALA A 26 -11.21 -8.91 -3.91
N LYS A 27 -10.35 -9.30 -4.86
CA LYS A 27 -10.70 -10.29 -5.89
C LYS A 27 -10.91 -11.67 -5.28
N ASN A 28 -10.01 -12.09 -4.39
CA ASN A 28 -10.14 -13.35 -3.67
C ASN A 28 -11.42 -13.40 -2.83
N ALA A 29 -11.81 -12.29 -2.19
CA ALA A 29 -13.08 -12.18 -1.46
C ALA A 29 -14.30 -12.30 -2.40
N ALA A 30 -14.26 -11.67 -3.57
CA ALA A 30 -15.31 -11.79 -4.58
C ALA A 30 -15.44 -13.22 -5.12
N ASN A 31 -14.31 -13.87 -5.43
CA ASN A 31 -14.28 -15.27 -5.87
C ASN A 31 -14.82 -16.21 -4.81
N PHE A 32 -14.39 -16.04 -3.55
CA PHE A 32 -14.93 -16.80 -2.43
C PHE A 32 -16.44 -16.60 -2.30
N GLY A 33 -16.92 -15.36 -2.43
CA GLY A 33 -18.35 -15.06 -2.49
C GLY A 33 -19.08 -15.80 -3.61
N GLY A 34 -18.50 -15.87 -4.81
CA GLY A 34 -19.04 -16.63 -5.94
C GLY A 34 -19.12 -18.13 -5.67
N ILE A 35 -18.11 -18.70 -5.01
CA ILE A 35 -18.10 -20.11 -4.57
C ILE A 35 -19.22 -20.35 -3.55
N VAL A 36 -19.37 -19.47 -2.54
CA VAL A 36 -20.43 -19.59 -1.53
C VAL A 36 -21.83 -19.54 -2.17
N THR A 37 -22.07 -18.59 -3.08
CA THR A 37 -23.34 -18.50 -3.83
C THR A 37 -23.61 -19.77 -4.62
N THR A 38 -22.59 -20.30 -5.31
CA THR A 38 -22.71 -21.56 -6.06
C THR A 38 -23.07 -22.71 -5.14
N ILE A 39 -22.41 -22.84 -4.00
CA ILE A 39 -22.69 -23.88 -3.01
C ILE A 39 -24.13 -23.77 -2.47
N GLN A 40 -24.62 -22.56 -2.25
CA GLN A 40 -26.00 -22.33 -1.78
C GLN A 40 -27.05 -22.81 -2.78
N THR A 41 -26.76 -22.82 -4.09
CA THR A 41 -27.71 -23.30 -5.11
C THR A 41 -28.04 -24.79 -4.97
N PHE A 42 -27.16 -25.59 -4.36
CA PHE A 42 -27.41 -27.01 -4.11
C PHE A 42 -28.39 -27.27 -2.95
N GLY A 43 -28.68 -26.26 -2.12
CA GLY A 43 -29.65 -26.35 -1.03
C GLY A 43 -29.42 -27.55 -0.10
N ILE A 44 -30.47 -28.33 0.14
CA ILE A 44 -30.45 -29.49 1.07
C ILE A 44 -29.56 -30.65 0.61
N ILE A 45 -29.17 -30.70 -0.68
CA ILE A 45 -28.31 -31.76 -1.23
C ILE A 45 -26.86 -31.56 -0.75
N TYR A 46 -26.49 -30.32 -0.42
CA TYR A 46 -25.18 -30.00 0.10
C TYR A 46 -25.05 -30.33 1.59
N ASN A 47 -24.60 -31.56 1.88
CA ASN A 47 -24.39 -32.06 3.24
C ASN A 47 -22.96 -32.59 3.45
N PRO A 48 -21.95 -31.70 3.50
CA PRO A 48 -20.58 -32.14 3.73
C PRO A 48 -20.37 -32.67 5.15
N SER A 49 -19.46 -33.64 5.29
CA SER A 49 -19.04 -34.19 6.58
C SER A 49 -18.20 -33.21 7.40
N ALA A 50 -17.35 -32.42 6.72
CA ALA A 50 -16.50 -31.42 7.35
C ALA A 50 -17.29 -30.16 7.74
N ILE A 51 -17.15 -29.74 9.00
CA ILE A 51 -17.87 -28.60 9.55
C ILE A 51 -17.49 -27.27 8.89
N GLU A 52 -16.21 -27.09 8.57
CA GLU A 52 -15.66 -25.84 8.00
C GLU A 52 -16.31 -25.42 6.68
N ILE A 53 -16.71 -26.41 5.87
CA ILE A 53 -17.31 -26.17 4.56
C ILE A 53 -18.84 -26.19 4.60
N LYS A 54 -19.46 -26.28 5.78
CA LYS A 54 -20.92 -26.11 5.87
C LYS A 54 -21.30 -24.67 5.55
N ILE A 55 -22.46 -24.47 4.91
CA ILE A 55 -22.96 -23.15 4.48
C ILE A 55 -22.87 -22.09 5.59
N PRO A 56 -23.27 -22.35 6.86
CA PRO A 56 -23.15 -21.36 7.92
C PRO A 56 -21.72 -20.89 8.19
N ASN A 57 -20.75 -21.80 8.15
CA ASN A 57 -19.34 -21.47 8.40
C ASN A 57 -18.72 -20.73 7.22
N LEU A 58 -19.09 -21.09 5.99
CA LEU A 58 -18.68 -20.36 4.79
C LEU A 58 -19.21 -18.91 4.79
N LEU A 59 -20.45 -18.68 5.22
CA LEU A 59 -21.04 -17.35 5.36
C LEU A 59 -20.36 -16.52 6.46
N THR A 60 -20.06 -17.14 7.60
CA THR A 60 -19.27 -16.53 8.67
C THR A 60 -17.89 -16.13 8.15
N GLN A 61 -17.21 -17.04 7.44
CA GLN A 61 -15.89 -16.77 6.86
C GLN A 61 -15.93 -15.63 5.83
N LYS A 62 -16.99 -15.57 5.01
CA LYS A 62 -17.19 -14.46 4.06
C LYS A 62 -17.31 -13.13 4.79
N THR A 63 -18.13 -13.08 5.84
CA THR A 63 -18.32 -11.88 6.67
C THR A 63 -17.02 -11.42 7.33
N ASN A 64 -16.22 -12.37 7.82
CA ASN A 64 -14.91 -12.08 8.42
C ASN A 64 -13.93 -11.48 7.40
N ILE A 65 -13.90 -12.01 6.17
CA ILE A 65 -13.06 -11.47 5.08
C ILE A 65 -13.48 -10.04 4.74
N ASP A 66 -14.78 -9.78 4.56
CA ASP A 66 -15.30 -8.45 4.23
C ASP A 66 -14.99 -7.42 5.35
N THR A 67 -15.11 -7.86 6.61
CA THR A 67 -14.75 -7.07 7.79
C THR A 67 -13.25 -6.74 7.82
N ALA A 68 -12.38 -7.73 7.60
CA ALA A 68 -10.94 -7.53 7.59
C ALA A 68 -10.47 -6.58 6.49
N ILE A 69 -11.02 -6.72 5.28
CA ILE A 69 -10.71 -5.82 4.15
C ILE A 69 -11.13 -4.38 4.48
N THR A 70 -12.30 -4.22 5.10
CA THR A 70 -12.79 -2.89 5.53
C THR A 70 -11.90 -2.29 6.61
N ALA A 71 -11.48 -3.07 7.59
CA ALA A 71 -10.57 -2.63 8.64
C ALA A 71 -9.24 -2.12 8.09
N VAL A 72 -8.62 -2.87 7.16
CA VAL A 72 -7.36 -2.44 6.52
C VAL A 72 -7.55 -1.15 5.72
N ARG A 73 -8.64 -1.04 4.95
CA ARG A 73 -8.94 0.18 4.18
C ARG A 73 -9.08 1.41 5.08
N ASN A 74 -9.77 1.26 6.21
CA ASN A 74 -9.95 2.34 7.18
C ASN A 74 -8.61 2.75 7.81
N SER A 75 -7.83 1.77 8.29
CA SER A 75 -6.50 2.02 8.87
C SER A 75 -5.56 2.70 7.87
N TYR A 76 -5.59 2.29 6.60
CA TYR A 76 -4.81 2.93 5.54
C TYR A 76 -5.20 4.39 5.34
N SER A 77 -6.50 4.68 5.24
CA SER A 77 -6.99 6.06 5.08
C SER A 77 -6.62 6.93 6.28
N LEU A 78 -6.81 6.42 7.50
CA LEU A 78 -6.43 7.13 8.73
C LEU A 78 -4.93 7.40 8.78
N ASN A 79 -4.10 6.41 8.45
CA ASN A 79 -2.65 6.56 8.41
C ASN A 79 -2.22 7.60 7.38
N LYS A 80 -2.76 7.53 6.16
CA LYS A 80 -2.48 8.50 5.10
C LYS A 80 -2.87 9.92 5.50
N ASN A 81 -4.04 10.10 6.10
CA ASN A 81 -4.47 11.41 6.59
C ASN A 81 -3.56 11.93 7.71
N ALA A 82 -3.11 11.06 8.62
CA ALA A 82 -2.16 11.43 9.66
C ALA A 82 -0.79 11.81 9.10
N ILE A 83 -0.28 11.11 8.08
CA ILE A 83 0.95 11.49 7.37
C ILE A 83 0.78 12.85 6.70
N ASN A 84 -0.31 13.06 5.94
CA ASN A 84 -0.57 14.34 5.29
C ASN A 84 -0.67 15.50 6.31
N SER A 85 -1.33 15.26 7.45
CA SER A 85 -1.45 16.28 8.50
C SER A 85 -0.09 16.62 9.12
N ARG A 86 0.78 15.62 9.32
CA ARG A 86 2.16 15.85 9.78
C ARG A 86 2.94 16.64 8.74
N GLN A 87 2.88 16.26 7.47
CA GLN A 87 3.56 16.99 6.39
C GLN A 87 3.17 18.46 6.40
N LEU A 88 1.88 18.77 6.39
CA LEU A 88 1.37 20.15 6.44
C LEU A 88 1.83 20.93 7.69
N ALA A 89 1.93 20.26 8.84
CA ALA A 89 2.42 20.89 10.07
C ALA A 89 3.92 21.23 10.00
N TYR A 90 4.71 20.43 9.27
CA TYR A 90 6.14 20.63 9.11
C TYR A 90 6.53 21.51 7.90
N ASP A 91 5.63 21.72 6.93
CA ASP A 91 5.87 22.59 5.76
C ASP A 91 6.23 24.04 6.15
N MET A 92 5.78 24.52 7.33
CA MET A 92 6.10 25.87 7.82
C MET A 92 7.37 25.94 8.69
N MET A 93 8.02 24.81 8.99
CA MET A 93 9.11 24.73 9.96
C MET A 93 10.32 25.59 9.56
N ASN A 94 10.70 25.57 8.29
CA ASN A 94 11.82 26.37 7.78
C ASN A 94 11.54 27.88 7.85
N SER A 95 10.30 28.29 7.55
CA SER A 95 9.87 29.70 7.70
C SER A 95 9.92 30.17 9.15
N LEU A 96 9.44 29.34 10.09
CA LEU A 96 9.46 29.66 11.52
C LEU A 96 10.89 29.75 12.05
N THR A 97 11.75 28.81 11.66
CA THR A 97 13.16 28.78 12.08
C THR A 97 13.92 30.00 11.57
N THR A 98 13.72 30.37 10.30
CA THR A 98 14.30 31.59 9.73
C THR A 98 13.86 32.83 10.52
N ARG A 99 12.57 32.94 10.84
CA ARG A 99 12.03 34.05 11.65
C ARG A 99 12.65 34.12 13.04
N ALA A 100 12.86 32.97 13.68
CA ALA A 100 13.49 32.90 14.99
C ALA A 100 14.96 33.38 14.96
N VAL A 101 15.72 33.03 13.91
CA VAL A 101 17.10 33.52 13.72
C VAL A 101 17.13 35.03 13.49
N GLU A 102 16.20 35.58 12.71
CA GLU A 102 16.10 37.03 12.49
C GLU A 102 15.70 37.77 13.78
N ALA A 103 14.76 37.22 14.56
CA ALA A 103 14.38 37.78 15.85
C ALA A 103 15.55 37.78 16.85
N LEU A 104 16.34 36.71 16.90
CA LEU A 104 17.56 36.63 17.70
C LEU A 104 18.62 37.66 17.26
N SER A 105 18.73 37.89 15.96
CA SER A 105 19.64 38.91 15.42
C SER A 105 19.22 40.32 15.83
N ALA A 106 17.91 40.57 15.91
CA ALA A 106 17.35 41.85 16.35
C ALA A 106 17.42 42.09 17.87
N SER A 107 17.55 41.04 18.69
CA SER A 107 17.59 41.15 20.15
C SER A 107 18.96 41.56 20.72
N GLY A 108 19.93 41.88 19.86
CA GLY A 108 21.29 42.23 20.28
C GLY A 108 22.16 41.04 20.68
N ALA A 109 21.82 39.82 20.22
CA ALA A 109 22.64 38.63 20.44
C ALA A 109 24.04 38.78 19.82
N THR A 110 25.01 38.07 20.38
CA THR A 110 26.39 38.10 19.88
C THR A 110 26.50 37.43 18.51
N THR A 111 27.52 37.82 17.72
CA THR A 111 27.79 37.22 16.41
C THR A 111 27.98 35.70 16.48
N LYS A 112 28.52 35.19 17.60
CA LYS A 112 28.71 33.74 17.82
C LYS A 112 27.36 33.03 17.99
N GLU A 113 26.46 33.57 18.80
CA GLU A 113 25.12 32.99 19.02
C GLU A 113 24.28 32.99 17.74
N ILE A 114 24.36 34.06 16.95
CA ILE A 114 23.68 34.13 15.64
C ILE A 114 24.24 33.10 14.68
N LYS A 115 25.58 32.90 14.66
CA LYS A 115 26.23 31.89 13.81
C LYS A 115 25.79 30.48 14.21
N ASP A 116 25.74 30.20 15.51
CA ASP A 116 25.32 28.90 16.04
C ASP A 116 23.83 28.62 15.68
N ALA A 117 22.95 29.63 15.81
CA ALA A 117 21.54 29.53 15.42
C ALA A 117 21.34 29.33 13.90
N LYS A 118 22.13 29.99 13.06
CA LYS A 118 22.12 29.79 11.60
C LYS A 118 22.53 28.38 11.21
N SER A 119 23.50 27.78 11.92
CA SER A 119 23.92 26.39 11.70
C SER A 119 22.74 25.43 11.93
N ILE A 120 22.01 25.59 13.03
CA ILE A 120 20.82 24.79 13.35
C ILE A 120 19.73 24.97 12.28
N SER A 121 19.48 26.22 11.85
CA SER A 121 18.50 26.50 10.80
C SER A 121 18.85 25.83 9.47
N HIS A 122 20.14 25.71 9.16
CA HIS A 122 20.59 25.05 7.94
C HIS A 122 20.32 23.54 8.00
N THR A 123 20.65 22.89 9.11
CA THR A 123 20.36 21.46 9.33
C THR A 123 18.86 21.16 9.22
N ILE A 124 18.00 22.00 9.81
CA ILE A 124 16.54 21.84 9.71
C ILE A 124 16.07 21.90 8.26
N LYS A 125 16.60 22.84 7.47
CA LYS A 125 16.27 22.98 6.05
C LYS A 125 16.76 21.79 5.21
N GLU A 126 17.95 21.25 5.49
CA GLU A 126 18.44 20.05 4.80
C GLU A 126 17.59 18.82 5.10
N LEU A 127 17.13 18.66 6.34
CA LEU A 127 16.25 17.55 6.73
C LEU A 127 14.86 17.62 6.08
N GLU A 128 14.39 18.80 5.71
CA GLU A 128 13.13 18.99 4.98
C GLU A 128 13.26 18.61 3.50
N GLN A 129 14.42 18.84 2.86
CA GLN A 129 14.63 18.56 1.43
C GLN A 129 14.86 17.06 1.12
N ASN A 130 15.11 16.24 2.15
CA ASN A 130 15.44 14.82 2.03
C ASN A 130 14.28 13.87 2.40
N GLN A 131 13.05 14.37 2.53
CA GLN A 131 11.83 13.59 2.78
C GLN A 131 10.94 13.53 1.54
#